data_AF-J4I9M9-F1
#
_entry.id   AF-J4I9M9-F1
#
_cell.length_a   1.000
_cell.length_b   1.000
_cell.length_c   1.000
_cell.angle_alpha   90.00
_cell.angle_beta   90.00
_cell.angle_gamma   90.00
#
_symmetry.space_group_name_H-M   'P 1'
#
loop_
_entity.id
_entity.type
_entity.pdbx_description
1 polymer ?
#
loop_
_entity_poly.entity_id
_entity_poly.type
_entity_poly.pdbx_seq_one_letter_code
_entity_poly.pdbx_strand_id
1 'polypeptide(L)'
;MFTVCKLWESISRWDTIETLHLVNLDLDCSGHLHEPGYVDSLILEEMPAHVIDYLFSVVDQTYYQYLEITRSALPVVTKFTEADTLALNEIDAETSFLDVFSMLSATKITFSRCAGLDDAFLEIMSAPYDDGWLSPHLISLTIHDCLNFSNDALRQLIENRKEAYRQAIGNDLYKIISIQLLNTDKPVQLGRPY
;
A
#
# COMPACT_ATOMS: atom_id res chain seq x y z
N MET A 1 6.35 22.42 -20.37
CA MET A 1 6.01 21.14 -19.74
C MET A 1 6.23 21.28 -18.24
N PHE A 2 5.26 20.82 -17.44
CA PHE A 2 5.40 20.76 -15.99
C PHE A 2 6.01 19.40 -15.64
N THR A 3 7.09 19.41 -14.87
CA THR A 3 7.92 18.23 -14.55
C THR A 3 7.67 17.81 -13.11
N VAL A 4 7.86 16.54 -12.77
CA VAL A 4 7.82 16.08 -11.37
C VAL A 4 8.81 16.86 -10.49
N CYS A 5 10.03 17.11 -10.96
CA CYS A 5 11.03 17.87 -10.19
C CYS A 5 10.55 19.28 -9.82
N LYS A 6 10.02 20.05 -10.77
CA LYS A 6 9.44 21.39 -10.49
C LYS A 6 8.26 21.36 -9.52
N LEU A 7 7.44 20.30 -9.54
CA LEU A 7 6.39 20.14 -8.55
C LEU A 7 7.00 20.01 -7.15
N TRP A 8 8.03 19.17 -7.01
CA TRP A 8 8.69 18.94 -5.73
C TRP A 8 9.52 20.13 -5.25
N GLU A 9 10.22 20.84 -6.15
CA GLU A 9 10.88 22.11 -5.84
C GLU A 9 9.89 23.18 -5.38
N SER A 10 8.64 23.12 -5.86
CA SER A 10 7.59 24.00 -5.37
C SER A 10 7.13 23.58 -4.00
N ILE A 11 7.03 22.28 -3.72
CA ILE A 11 6.62 21.70 -2.42
C ILE A 11 7.68 21.91 -1.34
N SER A 12 8.98 21.78 -1.66
CA SER A 12 10.08 21.96 -0.70
C SER A 12 10.15 23.38 -0.12
N ARG A 13 9.47 24.34 -0.76
CA ARG A 13 9.35 25.73 -0.27
C ARG A 13 8.24 25.91 0.77
N TRP A 14 7.42 24.89 1.00
CA TRP A 14 6.40 24.89 2.04
C TRP A 14 6.97 24.17 3.27
N ASP A 15 6.68 24.68 4.46
CA ASP A 15 7.19 24.08 5.69
C ASP A 15 6.67 22.64 5.86
N THR A 16 5.38 22.41 5.62
CA THR A 16 4.76 21.08 5.63
C THR A 16 3.49 21.11 4.78
N ILE A 17 3.27 20.08 3.97
CA ILE A 17 2.01 19.88 3.26
C ILE A 17 1.28 18.71 3.92
N GLU A 18 0.16 19.00 4.57
CA GLU A 18 -0.66 17.95 5.22
C GLU A 18 -1.21 16.95 4.19
N THR A 19 -1.66 17.45 3.03
CA THR A 19 -2.21 16.61 1.97
C THR A 19 -1.89 17.15 0.59
N LEU A 20 -1.32 16.29 -0.24
CA LEU A 20 -1.13 16.53 -1.67
C LEU A 20 -1.95 15.53 -2.47
N HIS A 21 -2.89 16.04 -3.28
CA HIS A 21 -3.72 15.23 -4.17
C HIS A 21 -3.37 15.54 -5.62
N LEU A 22 -2.86 14.54 -6.33
CA LEU A 22 -2.47 14.61 -7.73
C LEU A 22 -3.44 13.78 -8.56
N VAL A 23 -4.08 14.41 -9.55
CA VAL A 23 -5.14 13.79 -10.36
C VAL A 23 -4.84 13.95 -11.83
N ASN A 24 -4.75 12.81 -12.55
CA ASN A 24 -4.64 12.77 -14.00
C ASN A 24 -3.54 13.71 -14.55
N LEU A 25 -2.36 13.65 -13.92
CA LEU A 25 -1.21 14.46 -14.31
C LEU A 25 -0.21 13.60 -15.09
N ASP A 26 -0.07 13.90 -16.37
CA ASP A 26 1.05 13.40 -17.19
C ASP A 26 2.24 14.36 -17.04
N LEU A 27 3.08 14.06 -16.05
CA LEU A 27 4.24 14.88 -15.70
C LEU A 27 5.48 14.39 -16.44
N ASP A 28 6.30 15.35 -16.87
CA ASP A 28 7.63 15.01 -17.38
C ASP A 28 8.49 14.40 -16.27
N CYS A 29 9.01 13.21 -16.52
CA CYS A 29 9.83 12.41 -15.62
C CYS A 29 11.33 12.65 -15.89
N SER A 30 11.69 13.92 -16.06
CA SER A 30 13.06 14.35 -16.33
C SER A 30 13.57 15.27 -15.22
N GLY A 31 14.88 15.19 -14.97
CA GLY A 31 15.57 16.01 -13.98
C GLY A 31 16.11 15.23 -12.79
N HIS A 32 16.66 16.00 -11.85
CA HIS A 32 17.12 15.51 -10.56
C HIS A 32 16.55 16.41 -9.47
N LEU A 33 16.15 15.79 -8.38
CA LEU A 33 15.62 16.49 -7.23
C LEU A 33 16.77 17.05 -6.40
N HIS A 34 16.70 18.34 -6.07
CA HIS A 34 17.77 19.03 -5.35
C HIS A 34 17.49 19.15 -3.84
N GLU A 35 16.22 19.13 -3.43
CA GLU A 35 15.81 19.30 -2.04
C GLU A 35 14.60 18.42 -1.70
N PRO A 36 14.59 17.71 -0.56
CA PRO A 36 13.44 16.92 -0.15
C PRO A 36 12.27 17.84 0.23
N GLY A 37 11.06 17.46 -0.19
CA GLY A 37 9.81 18.05 0.27
C GLY A 37 9.12 17.11 1.27
N TYR A 38 8.39 17.67 2.23
CA TYR A 38 7.64 16.88 3.23
C TYR A 38 6.15 16.94 2.95
N VAL A 39 5.56 15.76 2.76
CA VAL A 39 4.12 15.57 2.54
C VAL A 39 3.64 14.49 3.49
N ASP A 40 2.70 14.82 4.38
CA ASP A 40 2.17 13.84 5.34
C ASP A 40 1.24 12.83 4.64
N SER A 41 0.36 13.34 3.77
CA SER A 41 -0.61 12.54 3.03
C SER A 41 -0.48 12.73 1.52
N LEU A 42 -0.21 11.66 0.78
CA LEU A 42 -0.13 11.67 -0.68
C LEU A 42 -1.30 10.87 -1.27
N ILE A 43 -2.08 11.51 -2.14
CA ILE A 43 -3.19 10.89 -2.85
C ILE A 43 -2.91 10.97 -4.35
N LEU A 44 -2.85 9.82 -5.01
CA LEU A 44 -2.58 9.67 -6.44
C LEU A 44 -3.82 9.10 -7.12
N GLU A 45 -4.38 9.82 -8.08
CA GLU A 45 -5.60 9.42 -8.77
C GLU A 45 -5.43 9.49 -10.29
N GLU A 46 -5.79 8.41 -11.00
CA GLU A 46 -5.68 8.34 -12.46
C GLU A 46 -4.27 8.68 -12.98
N MET A 47 -3.25 8.31 -12.21
CA MET A 47 -1.86 8.63 -12.51
C MET A 47 -1.24 7.54 -13.40
N PRO A 48 -0.47 7.91 -14.45
CA PRO A 48 0.27 6.93 -15.24
C PRO A 48 1.37 6.24 -14.41
N ALA A 49 1.62 4.95 -14.66
CA ALA A 49 2.59 4.15 -13.92
C ALA A 49 4.00 4.75 -13.92
N HIS A 50 4.46 5.31 -15.06
CA HIS A 50 5.79 5.93 -15.15
C HIS A 50 5.92 7.18 -14.28
N VAL A 51 4.82 7.93 -14.07
CA VAL A 51 4.82 9.10 -13.20
C VAL A 51 4.87 8.68 -11.74
N ILE A 52 4.13 7.65 -11.34
CA ILE A 52 4.17 7.09 -9.98
C ILE A 52 5.57 6.54 -9.67
N ASP A 53 6.14 5.75 -10.58
CA ASP A 53 7.48 5.20 -10.44
C ASP A 53 8.52 6.31 -10.27
N TYR A 54 8.47 7.31 -11.15
CA TYR A 54 9.39 8.44 -11.09
C TYR A 54 9.19 9.24 -9.79
N LEU A 55 7.95 9.54 -9.39
CA LEU A 55 7.64 10.18 -8.11
C LEU A 55 8.32 9.43 -6.97
N PHE A 56 8.03 8.15 -6.75
CA PHE A 56 8.63 7.41 -5.64
C PHE A 56 10.14 7.26 -5.74
N SER A 57 10.72 7.24 -6.95
CA SER A 57 12.17 7.22 -7.13
C SER A 57 12.85 8.52 -6.68
N VAL A 58 12.16 9.65 -6.80
CA VAL A 58 12.73 10.96 -6.48
C VAL A 58 12.37 11.44 -5.06
N VAL A 59 11.32 10.88 -4.45
CA VAL A 59 10.93 11.14 -3.05
C VAL A 59 11.60 10.16 -2.06
N ASP A 60 12.68 9.50 -2.48
CA ASP A 60 13.37 8.44 -1.73
C ASP A 60 13.49 8.82 -0.24
N GLN A 61 13.03 7.92 0.63
CA GLN A 61 13.04 8.03 2.11
C GLN A 61 11.94 8.87 2.79
N THR A 62 10.86 9.22 2.12
CA THR A 62 9.75 9.95 2.78
C THR A 62 8.75 8.99 3.40
N TYR A 63 8.70 8.95 4.72
CA TYR A 63 7.65 8.27 5.45
C TYR A 63 6.32 9.03 5.27
N TYR A 64 5.30 8.38 4.73
CA TYR A 64 3.97 8.94 4.63
C TYR A 64 3.13 8.55 5.83
N GLN A 65 2.37 9.49 6.39
CA GLN A 65 1.30 9.11 7.31
C GLN A 65 0.17 8.41 6.54
N TYR A 66 -0.13 8.88 5.33
CA TYR A 66 -1.20 8.34 4.49
C TYR A 66 -0.79 8.32 3.03
N LEU A 67 -0.89 7.16 2.39
CA LEU A 67 -0.71 6.99 0.95
C LEU A 67 -1.98 6.40 0.37
N GLU A 68 -2.59 7.08 -0.59
CA GLU A 68 -3.73 6.56 -1.35
C GLU A 68 -3.40 6.54 -2.84
N ILE A 69 -3.74 5.43 -3.48
CA ILE A 69 -3.65 5.27 -4.93
C ILE A 69 -4.99 4.78 -5.46
N THR A 70 -5.59 5.58 -6.35
CA THR A 70 -6.93 5.35 -6.89
C THR A 70 -6.89 5.31 -8.41
N ARG A 71 -7.50 4.29 -9.03
CA ARG A 71 -7.63 4.14 -10.49
C ARG A 71 -6.33 4.38 -11.27
N SER A 72 -5.19 3.99 -10.72
CA SER A 72 -3.88 4.24 -11.32
C SER A 72 -3.19 2.93 -11.65
N ALA A 73 -2.41 2.93 -12.74
CA ALA A 73 -1.58 1.78 -13.07
C ALA A 73 -0.41 1.74 -12.08
N LEU A 74 -0.24 0.65 -11.35
CA LEU A 74 0.88 0.54 -10.42
C LEU A 74 2.15 0.14 -11.18
N PRO A 75 3.29 0.74 -10.86
CA PRO A 75 4.56 0.38 -11.48
C PRO A 75 5.07 -0.99 -11.01
N VAL A 76 5.79 -1.70 -11.90
CA VAL A 76 6.20 -3.11 -11.69
C VAL A 76 7.35 -3.26 -10.69
N VAL A 77 8.23 -2.27 -10.53
CA VAL A 77 9.46 -2.42 -9.71
C VAL A 77 9.70 -1.19 -8.86
N THR A 78 8.67 -0.71 -8.18
CA THR A 78 8.84 0.48 -7.36
C THR A 78 9.05 0.08 -5.91
N LYS A 79 10.13 0.59 -5.34
CA LYS A 79 10.31 0.58 -3.89
C LYS A 79 9.25 1.50 -3.32
N PHE A 80 8.15 0.93 -2.86
CA PHE A 80 7.17 1.73 -2.13
C PHE A 80 7.86 2.35 -0.93
N THR A 81 7.56 3.63 -0.73
CA THR A 81 7.97 4.36 0.47
C THR A 81 7.13 3.85 1.65
N GLU A 82 7.72 3.86 2.85
CA GLU A 82 7.02 3.45 4.07
C GLU A 82 5.80 4.34 4.30
N ALA A 83 4.66 3.75 4.69
CA ALA A 83 3.45 4.49 5.00
C ALA A 83 2.78 3.95 6.27
N ASP A 84 2.26 4.78 7.17
CA ASP A 84 1.41 4.25 8.27
C ASP A 84 0.17 3.57 7.68
N THR A 85 -0.52 4.30 6.79
CA THR A 85 -1.73 3.82 6.13
C THR A 85 -1.56 3.82 4.61
N LEU A 86 -1.78 2.66 3.99
CA LEU A 86 -1.93 2.51 2.54
C LEU A 86 -3.40 2.25 2.18
N ALA A 87 -3.92 2.99 1.22
CA ALA A 87 -5.21 2.72 0.60
C ALA A 87 -5.04 2.52 -0.92
N LEU A 88 -5.48 1.37 -1.43
CA LEU A 88 -5.58 1.09 -2.86
C LEU A 88 -7.04 0.99 -3.25
N ASN A 89 -7.46 1.80 -4.20
CA ASN A 89 -8.85 1.89 -4.65
C ASN A 89 -8.95 1.69 -6.16
N GLU A 90 -9.82 0.79 -6.61
CA GLU A 90 -10.13 0.58 -8.04
C GLU A 90 -8.87 0.29 -8.89
N ILE A 91 -7.95 -0.51 -8.35
CA ILE A 91 -6.77 -0.97 -9.10
C ILE A 91 -7.14 -2.19 -9.95
N ASP A 92 -6.73 -2.15 -11.22
CA ASP A 92 -7.03 -3.20 -12.21
C ASP A 92 -6.33 -4.55 -11.91
N ALA A 93 -6.73 -5.57 -12.66
CA ALA A 93 -6.18 -6.93 -12.56
C ALA A 93 -4.92 -7.13 -13.41
N GLU A 94 -4.57 -6.17 -14.28
CA GLU A 94 -3.38 -6.30 -15.13
C GLU A 94 -2.11 -6.14 -14.29
N THR A 95 -2.24 -5.51 -13.13
CA THR A 95 -1.14 -5.25 -12.23
C THR A 95 -1.06 -6.30 -11.11
N SER A 96 0.01 -7.09 -11.13
CA SER A 96 0.33 -8.02 -10.05
C SER A 96 0.72 -7.25 -8.79
N PHE A 97 -0.06 -7.39 -7.71
CA PHE A 97 0.29 -6.79 -6.42
C PHE A 97 1.59 -7.37 -5.85
N LEU A 98 2.06 -8.53 -6.31
CA LEU A 98 3.31 -9.11 -5.82
C LEU A 98 4.53 -8.28 -6.21
N ASP A 99 4.55 -7.80 -7.44
CA ASP A 99 5.66 -7.03 -7.96
C ASP A 99 5.72 -5.65 -7.26
N VAL A 100 4.54 -5.08 -7.05
CA VAL A 100 4.30 -3.80 -6.36
C VAL A 100 4.68 -3.87 -4.88
N PHE A 101 4.28 -4.92 -4.16
CA PHE A 101 4.34 -4.93 -2.70
C PHE A 101 5.65 -5.49 -2.13
N SER A 102 6.61 -5.92 -2.96
CA SER A 102 7.86 -6.55 -2.51
C SER A 102 8.65 -5.78 -1.43
N MET A 103 8.45 -4.47 -1.30
CA MET A 103 9.07 -3.63 -0.26
C MET A 103 8.07 -2.79 0.57
N LEU A 104 6.76 -3.04 0.47
CA LEU A 104 5.80 -2.24 1.21
C LEU A 104 5.83 -2.58 2.71
N SER A 105 6.12 -1.56 3.52
CA SER A 105 5.88 -1.54 4.96
C SER A 105 4.73 -0.60 5.28
N ALA A 106 3.56 -1.16 5.58
CA ALA A 106 2.43 -0.40 6.10
C ALA A 106 1.80 -1.04 7.34
N THR A 107 1.31 -0.22 8.26
CA THR A 107 0.64 -0.71 9.48
C THR A 107 -0.85 -0.92 9.23
N LYS A 108 -1.47 -0.11 8.37
CA LYS A 108 -2.86 -0.20 7.97
C LYS A 108 -2.96 -0.29 6.46
N ILE A 109 -3.64 -1.30 5.95
CA ILE A 109 -3.85 -1.49 4.52
C ILE A 109 -5.34 -1.55 4.24
N THR A 110 -5.79 -0.79 3.24
CA THR A 110 -7.16 -0.81 2.72
C THR A 110 -7.14 -1.15 1.24
N PHE A 111 -7.92 -2.15 0.85
CA PHE A 111 -8.21 -2.49 -0.53
C PHE A 111 -9.69 -2.21 -0.81
N SER A 112 -9.99 -1.45 -1.85
CA SER A 112 -11.36 -1.18 -2.29
C SER A 112 -11.50 -1.46 -3.77
N ARG A 113 -12.42 -2.34 -4.17
CA ARG A 113 -12.67 -2.69 -5.59
C ARG A 113 -11.39 -3.06 -6.36
N CYS A 114 -10.44 -3.71 -5.70
CA CYS A 114 -9.15 -4.06 -6.27
C CYS A 114 -9.20 -5.47 -6.86
N ALA A 115 -8.98 -5.58 -8.17
CA ALA A 115 -9.05 -6.89 -8.84
C ALA A 115 -7.77 -7.72 -8.65
N GLY A 116 -6.63 -7.08 -8.38
CA GLY A 116 -5.37 -7.75 -8.01
C GLY A 116 -5.35 -8.39 -6.61
N LEU A 117 -6.39 -8.17 -5.79
CA LEU A 117 -6.51 -8.84 -4.48
C LEU A 117 -7.10 -10.25 -4.65
N ASP A 118 -6.23 -11.24 -4.79
CA ASP A 118 -6.57 -12.64 -5.00
C ASP A 118 -5.97 -13.59 -3.94
N ASP A 119 -6.21 -14.89 -4.10
CA ASP A 119 -5.70 -15.92 -3.18
C ASP A 119 -4.18 -15.99 -3.15
N ALA A 120 -3.52 -15.78 -4.28
CA ALA A 120 -2.07 -15.81 -4.36
C ALA A 120 -1.47 -14.65 -3.56
N PHE A 121 -2.04 -13.45 -3.68
CA PHE A 121 -1.62 -12.30 -2.88
C PHE A 121 -1.85 -12.52 -1.38
N LEU A 122 -3.01 -13.05 -0.97
CA LEU A 122 -3.27 -13.36 0.43
C LEU A 122 -2.35 -14.45 0.97
N GLU A 123 -2.02 -15.47 0.18
CA GLU A 123 -1.04 -16.49 0.54
C GLU A 123 0.33 -15.87 0.82
N ILE A 124 0.76 -14.93 -0.02
CA ILE A 124 2.02 -14.18 0.16
C ILE A 124 1.98 -13.31 1.43
N MET A 125 0.86 -12.66 1.73
CA MET A 125 0.71 -11.97 3.01
C MET A 125 0.70 -12.91 4.23
N SER A 126 0.43 -14.21 4.02
CA SER A 126 0.22 -15.20 5.08
C SER A 126 1.47 -15.89 5.58
N ALA A 127 2.62 -15.71 4.93
CA ALA A 127 3.87 -16.38 5.31
C ALA A 127 5.08 -15.45 5.18
N PRO A 128 6.17 -15.70 5.93
CA PRO A 128 7.42 -15.01 5.70
C PRO A 128 8.12 -15.54 4.44
N TYR A 129 8.85 -14.66 3.77
CA TYR A 129 9.82 -14.95 2.72
C TYR A 129 11.25 -14.88 3.28
N ASP A 130 12.25 -15.10 2.43
CA ASP A 130 13.66 -15.02 2.79
C ASP A 130 14.02 -13.67 3.48
N ASP A 131 13.37 -12.59 3.05
CA ASP A 131 13.56 -11.23 3.61
C ASP A 131 12.55 -10.85 4.71
N GLY A 132 11.70 -11.78 5.14
CA GLY A 132 10.72 -11.59 6.21
C GLY A 132 9.27 -11.50 5.72
N TRP A 133 8.39 -10.98 6.58
CA TRP A 133 6.97 -10.85 6.28
C TRP A 133 6.69 -9.63 5.42
N LEU A 134 5.78 -9.76 4.46
CA LEU A 134 5.23 -8.60 3.77
C LEU A 134 4.46 -7.72 4.76
N SER A 135 4.85 -6.45 4.94
CA SER A 135 4.30 -5.56 5.99
C SER A 135 4.25 -6.26 7.36
N PRO A 136 5.41 -6.46 8.03
CA PRO A 136 5.45 -7.19 9.29
C PRO A 136 4.52 -6.54 10.32
N HIS A 137 4.60 -5.21 10.45
CA HIS A 137 3.83 -4.36 11.37
C HIS A 137 2.34 -4.18 11.03
N LEU A 138 1.76 -5.03 10.17
CA LEU A 138 0.36 -4.93 9.79
C LEU A 138 -0.55 -5.12 11.01
N ILE A 139 -1.23 -4.04 11.42
CA ILE A 139 -2.21 -4.03 12.50
C ILE A 139 -3.65 -4.05 11.99
N SER A 140 -3.90 -3.53 10.79
CA SER A 140 -5.25 -3.43 10.22
C SER A 140 -5.26 -3.76 8.74
N LEU A 141 -6.17 -4.65 8.34
CA LEU A 141 -6.46 -4.96 6.94
C LEU A 141 -7.95 -4.74 6.67
N THR A 142 -8.28 -3.82 5.78
CA THR A 142 -9.66 -3.56 5.35
C THR A 142 -9.82 -3.96 3.89
N ILE A 143 -10.82 -4.79 3.59
CA ILE A 143 -11.14 -5.22 2.23
C ILE A 143 -12.59 -4.86 1.94
N HIS A 144 -12.79 -4.05 0.90
CA HIS A 144 -14.09 -3.52 0.49
C HIS A 144 -14.36 -3.89 -0.98
N ASP A 145 -15.50 -4.50 -1.28
CA ASP A 145 -15.93 -4.87 -2.65
C ASP A 145 -14.87 -5.60 -3.51
N CYS A 146 -13.98 -6.39 -2.90
CA CYS A 146 -13.00 -7.20 -3.63
C CYS A 146 -13.53 -8.63 -3.77
N LEU A 147 -13.51 -9.18 -4.99
CA LEU A 147 -14.22 -10.42 -5.30
C LEU A 147 -13.29 -11.63 -5.55
N ASN A 148 -12.00 -11.39 -5.79
CA ASN A 148 -11.08 -12.37 -6.36
C ASN A 148 -10.34 -13.25 -5.35
N PHE A 149 -10.67 -13.15 -4.05
CA PHE A 149 -10.10 -13.99 -2.99
C PHE A 149 -11.14 -14.92 -2.35
N SER A 150 -10.73 -16.08 -1.85
CA SER A 150 -11.52 -17.08 -1.15
C SER A 150 -11.48 -16.86 0.37
N ASN A 151 -12.54 -17.32 1.04
CA ASN A 151 -12.61 -17.26 2.50
C ASN A 151 -11.50 -18.11 3.16
N ASP A 152 -11.05 -19.17 2.49
CA ASP A 152 -10.02 -20.06 3.02
C ASP A 152 -8.64 -19.40 2.98
N ALA A 153 -8.30 -18.69 1.90
CA ALA A 153 -7.06 -17.90 1.84
C ALA A 153 -7.03 -16.80 2.92
N LEU A 154 -8.16 -16.10 3.13
CA LEU A 154 -8.25 -15.10 4.19
C LEU A 154 -8.12 -15.71 5.60
N ARG A 155 -8.75 -16.86 5.84
CA ARG A 155 -8.59 -17.59 7.12
C ARG A 155 -7.14 -18.01 7.33
N GLN A 156 -6.48 -18.50 6.29
CA GLN A 156 -5.08 -18.91 6.34
C GLN A 156 -4.17 -17.73 6.72
N LEU A 157 -4.37 -16.57 6.09
CA LEU A 157 -3.68 -15.32 6.44
C LEU A 157 -3.82 -14.99 7.93
N ILE A 158 -5.04 -15.03 8.45
CA ILE A 158 -5.33 -14.70 9.85
C ILE A 158 -4.65 -15.68 10.81
N GLU A 159 -4.81 -16.98 10.58
CA GLU A 159 -4.28 -17.99 11.49
C GLU A 159 -2.76 -18.01 11.47
N ASN A 160 -2.12 -17.87 10.31
CA ASN A 160 -0.67 -17.79 10.22
C ASN A 160 -0.10 -16.57 10.96
N ARG A 161 -0.73 -15.40 10.81
CA ARG A 161 -0.31 -14.17 11.50
C ARG A 161 -0.52 -14.26 13.02
N LYS A 162 -1.63 -14.85 13.47
CA LYS A 162 -1.86 -15.14 14.89
C LYS A 162 -0.80 -16.07 15.46
N GLU A 163 -0.45 -17.12 14.72
CA GLU A 163 0.57 -18.08 15.14
C GLU A 163 1.96 -17.41 15.21
N ALA A 164 2.31 -16.60 14.20
CA ALA A 164 3.55 -15.82 14.20
C ALA A 164 3.63 -14.88 15.43
N TYR A 165 2.53 -14.20 15.76
CA TYR A 165 2.47 -13.35 16.95
C TYR A 165 2.66 -14.14 18.25
N ARG A 166 2.05 -15.33 18.38
CA ARG A 166 2.24 -16.20 19.56
C ARG A 166 3.69 -16.67 19.71
N GLN A 167 4.36 -16.98 18.59
CA GLN A 167 5.73 -17.45 18.58
C GLN A 167 6.75 -16.34 18.85
N ALA A 168 6.43 -15.09 18.50
CA ALA A 168 7.31 -13.94 18.66
C ALA A 168 7.41 -13.36 20.09
N ILE A 169 7.13 -14.17 21.13
CA ILE A 169 7.08 -13.84 22.58
C ILE A 169 7.65 -12.45 22.91
N GLY A 170 6.76 -11.45 23.05
CA GLY A 170 7.12 -10.09 23.48
C GLY A 170 7.45 -9.10 22.36
N ASN A 171 7.33 -9.48 21.09
CA ASN A 171 7.54 -8.59 19.95
C ASN A 171 6.21 -8.26 19.26
N ASP A 172 5.74 -7.02 19.37
CA ASP A 172 4.47 -6.55 18.78
C ASP A 172 4.50 -6.47 17.24
N LEU A 173 5.62 -6.86 16.61
CA LEU A 173 5.87 -6.81 15.17
C LEU A 173 4.87 -7.59 14.31
N TYR A 174 4.02 -8.46 14.85
CA TYR A 174 3.13 -9.33 14.05
C TYR A 174 1.67 -9.28 14.46
N LYS A 175 1.29 -8.30 15.29
CA LYS A 175 -0.06 -8.22 15.86
C LYS A 175 -1.05 -7.65 14.85
N ILE A 176 -1.89 -8.50 14.24
CA ILE A 176 -3.10 -8.03 13.55
C ILE A 176 -4.19 -7.75 14.59
N ILE A 177 -4.59 -6.49 14.69
CA ILE A 177 -5.61 -6.01 15.63
C ILE A 177 -7.00 -6.08 14.99
N SER A 178 -7.11 -5.76 13.69
CA SER A 178 -8.40 -5.72 13.02
C SER A 178 -8.33 -6.20 11.58
N ILE A 179 -9.29 -7.03 11.19
CA ILE A 179 -9.62 -7.27 9.79
C ILE A 179 -11.08 -6.91 9.59
N GLN A 180 -11.34 -6.05 8.62
CA GLN A 180 -12.67 -5.58 8.28
C GLN A 180 -13.00 -5.96 6.85
N LEU A 181 -14.12 -6.67 6.69
CA LEU A 181 -14.70 -7.00 5.40
C LEU A 181 -15.97 -6.21 5.24
N LEU A 182 -16.00 -5.35 4.23
CA LEU A 182 -17.10 -4.43 3.98
C LEU A 182 -17.71 -4.75 2.62
N ASN A 183 -19.03 -4.92 2.58
CA ASN A 183 -19.80 -5.14 1.35
C ASN A 183 -19.32 -6.32 0.50
N THR A 184 -18.74 -7.35 1.12
CA THR A 184 -18.44 -8.60 0.43
C THR A 184 -19.71 -9.45 0.33
N ASP A 185 -20.08 -9.91 -0.87
CA ASP A 185 -21.15 -10.92 -1.06
C ASP A 185 -20.87 -12.25 -0.33
N LYS A 186 -19.67 -12.40 0.23
CA LYS A 186 -19.20 -13.56 0.97
C LYS A 186 -19.49 -13.37 2.46
N PRO A 187 -20.34 -14.21 3.08
CA PRO A 187 -20.49 -14.20 4.53
C PRO A 187 -19.21 -14.77 5.15
N VAL A 188 -18.47 -13.94 5.89
CA VAL A 188 -17.27 -14.38 6.62
C VAL A 188 -17.49 -14.24 8.11
N GLN A 189 -17.54 -15.36 8.81
CA GLN A 189 -17.41 -15.37 10.26
C GLN A 189 -15.92 -15.33 10.61
N LEU A 190 -15.40 -14.14 10.83
CA LEU A 190 -14.10 -13.96 11.45
C LEU A 190 -14.30 -14.10 12.97
N GLY A 191 -13.69 -15.11 13.58
CA GLY A 191 -13.65 -15.22 15.04
C GLY A 191 -13.09 -13.93 15.64
N ARG A 192 -13.57 -13.53 16.84
CA ARG A 192 -13.20 -12.25 17.44
C ARG A 192 -11.67 -12.08 17.51
N PRO A 193 -11.10 -10.95 17.07
CA PRO A 193 -9.70 -10.62 17.35
C PRO A 193 -9.50 -10.41 18.86
N TYR A 194 -8.32 -10.80 19.37
CA TYR A 194 -7.95 -10.75 20.79
C TYR A 194 -7.35 -9.40 21.19
#